data_AF-A0A818K3Y1-F1
#
_entry.id   AF-A0A818K3Y1-F1
#
_cell.length_a   1.000
_cell.length_b   1.000
_cell.length_c   1.000
_cell.angle_alpha   90.00
_cell.angle_beta   90.00
_cell.angle_gamma   90.00
#
_symmetry.space_group_name_H-M   'P 1'
#
loop_
_entity.id
_entity.type
_entity.pdbx_description
1 polymer ?
#
loop_
_entity_poly.entity_id
_entity_poly.type
_entity_poly.pdbx_seq_one_letter_code
_entity_poly.pdbx_strand_id
1 'polypeptide(L)'
;MDHVPDYSRFFTVDELLNHSRTVAFNHTDLVHYQNIGTSRNGETISMLSIGNGTKSLLLYACPHPNEPIGSLLIDYLLSVLFDYSELLVTYTWHLIPCIDPDGTRLNEGWFSGPFTIRNYARYFYRPRTEEQVEWTFPITYKNYSWTTPSNETQALMYAIRLVQPDFLYGLHNSGFGGMYYYISQPLVDIFPELEQLPSTLGLYLAKGEAEAPWVTQYAPAIFSPLSLVGAYDYYEKYTTTDPVTMMYGGGTSYDYLNEINLNKTIFLMAELPYFQSPSVTNDTIIPNVTRRDVLLQGLDKDDESNTILMHLLQEIKPAMTLDSSFYRASRSLLELYNSTAASRRQAVLNDNSTLQPATIASRADALYISVFYKMLIASMLDRAIILQIQQPSADIKLLENAQTELENHLDIWINDIEQNLLYTPIRIRNLVQAQLGTMLTILPKVATSSASSRKISLFEGFSTFLLSFLLFRFFCLLHFQ
;
A
#
# COMPACT_ATOMS: atom_id res chain seq x y z
N MET A 1 0.00 -5.66 23.63
CA MET A 1 0.27 -6.43 22.39
C MET A 1 0.05 -7.94 22.59
N ASP A 2 0.32 -8.49 23.77
CA ASP A 2 0.29 -9.95 24.00
C ASP A 2 -1.10 -10.58 23.83
N HIS A 3 -2.17 -9.83 24.13
CA HIS A 3 -3.56 -10.27 23.95
C HIS A 3 -4.03 -10.42 22.50
N VAL A 4 -3.25 -9.99 21.49
CA VAL A 4 -3.60 -10.21 20.07
C VAL A 4 -3.71 -11.72 19.79
N PRO A 5 -4.84 -12.22 19.25
CA PRO A 5 -5.05 -13.64 18.97
C PRO A 5 -4.03 -14.26 18.02
N ASP A 6 -3.87 -15.58 18.11
CA ASP A 6 -3.05 -16.37 17.17
C ASP A 6 -3.86 -16.73 15.92
N TYR A 7 -4.21 -15.70 15.13
CA TYR A 7 -5.01 -15.83 13.91
C TYR A 7 -4.36 -16.81 12.92
N SER A 8 -5.10 -17.86 12.55
CA SER A 8 -4.69 -18.86 11.55
C SER A 8 -5.04 -18.48 10.11
N ARG A 9 -5.88 -17.46 9.93
CA ARG A 9 -6.35 -16.92 8.65
C ARG A 9 -6.80 -15.47 8.77
N PHE A 10 -6.96 -14.81 7.63
CA PHE A 10 -7.71 -13.55 7.55
C PHE A 10 -9.22 -13.81 7.53
N PHE A 11 -10.00 -12.81 7.90
CA PHE A 11 -11.48 -12.86 7.94
C PHE A 11 -12.07 -12.32 6.64
N THR A 12 -13.21 -12.89 6.21
CA THR A 12 -13.92 -12.40 5.03
C THR A 12 -14.62 -11.06 5.30
N VAL A 13 -15.01 -10.36 4.24
CA VAL A 13 -15.77 -9.10 4.34
C VAL A 13 -17.06 -9.31 5.14
N ASP A 14 -17.74 -10.45 4.95
CA ASP A 14 -18.97 -10.76 5.69
C ASP A 14 -18.71 -11.03 7.19
N GLU A 15 -17.60 -11.66 7.55
CA GLU A 15 -17.23 -11.88 8.95
C GLU A 15 -16.92 -10.57 9.67
N LEU A 16 -16.12 -9.71 9.04
CA LEU A 16 -15.75 -8.37 9.54
C LEU A 16 -16.99 -7.48 9.72
N LEU A 17 -17.88 -7.44 8.73
CA LEU A 17 -19.13 -6.67 8.79
C LEU A 17 -20.13 -7.27 9.78
N ASN A 18 -20.20 -8.60 9.94
CA ASN A 18 -21.08 -9.23 10.92
C ASN A 18 -20.62 -8.95 12.35
N HIS A 19 -19.33 -9.13 12.66
CA HIS A 19 -18.78 -8.82 13.98
C HIS A 19 -19.01 -7.34 14.33
N SER A 20 -18.75 -6.43 13.39
CA SER A 20 -19.01 -4.99 13.54
C SER A 20 -20.46 -4.69 13.91
N ARG A 21 -21.43 -5.30 13.23
CA ARG A 21 -22.87 -5.14 13.55
C ARG A 21 -23.21 -5.72 14.93
N THR A 22 -22.59 -6.84 15.32
CA THR A 22 -22.76 -7.45 16.65
C THR A 22 -22.23 -6.56 17.77
N VAL A 23 -21.04 -5.96 17.62
CA VAL A 23 -20.48 -5.02 18.60
C VAL A 23 -21.37 -3.78 18.75
N ALA A 24 -21.82 -3.21 17.63
CA ALA A 24 -22.75 -2.08 17.65
C ALA A 24 -24.10 -2.40 18.32
N PHE A 25 -24.62 -3.62 18.14
CA PHE A 25 -25.85 -4.06 18.79
C PHE A 25 -25.68 -4.31 20.30
N ASN A 26 -24.51 -4.80 20.72
CA ASN A 26 -24.24 -5.11 22.13
C ASN A 26 -23.90 -3.86 22.97
N HIS A 27 -23.33 -2.82 22.37
CA HIS A 27 -22.78 -1.64 23.05
C HIS A 27 -23.42 -0.32 22.57
N THR A 28 -24.74 -0.28 22.44
CA THR A 28 -25.51 0.85 21.87
C THR A 28 -25.39 2.17 22.63
N ASP A 29 -24.86 2.14 23.85
CA ASP A 29 -24.55 3.30 24.70
C ASP A 29 -23.17 3.91 24.45
N LEU A 30 -22.23 3.14 23.88
CA LEU A 30 -20.84 3.54 23.62
C LEU A 30 -20.44 3.51 22.13
N VAL A 31 -21.23 2.87 21.27
CA VAL A 31 -20.92 2.64 19.84
C VAL A 31 -21.96 3.29 18.94
N HIS A 32 -21.53 4.23 18.11
CA HIS A 32 -22.31 4.73 16.98
C HIS A 32 -21.88 4.05 15.67
N TYR A 33 -22.68 3.11 15.19
CA TYR A 33 -22.55 2.50 13.87
C TYR A 33 -23.30 3.34 12.83
N GLN A 34 -22.61 3.75 11.78
CA GLN A 34 -23.16 4.57 10.71
C GLN A 34 -22.67 4.15 9.33
N ASN A 35 -23.50 4.32 8.31
CA ASN A 35 -23.10 4.13 6.92
C ASN A 35 -22.41 5.41 6.43
N ILE A 36 -21.22 5.29 5.86
CA ILE A 36 -20.41 6.41 5.35
C ILE A 36 -20.43 6.50 3.81
N GLY A 37 -20.87 5.44 3.14
CA GLY A 37 -21.10 5.41 1.69
C GLY A 37 -21.44 4.00 1.20
N THR A 38 -21.21 3.77 -0.08
CA THR A 38 -21.27 2.44 -0.72
C THR A 38 -20.05 2.24 -1.61
N SER A 39 -19.72 1.00 -1.94
CA SER A 39 -18.70 0.68 -2.95
C SER A 39 -19.20 0.95 -4.39
N ARG A 40 -18.39 0.60 -5.40
CA ARG A 40 -18.77 0.66 -6.83
C ARG A 40 -19.88 -0.34 -7.19
N ASN A 41 -19.84 -1.54 -6.62
CA ASN A 41 -20.88 -2.57 -6.79
C ASN A 41 -22.09 -2.37 -5.87
N GLY A 42 -22.02 -1.39 -4.94
CA GLY A 42 -23.15 -0.99 -4.09
C GLY A 42 -23.20 -1.66 -2.71
N GLU A 43 -22.15 -2.35 -2.27
CA GLU A 43 -22.06 -2.83 -0.89
C GLU A 43 -21.92 -1.64 0.09
N THR A 44 -22.56 -1.74 1.25
CA THR A 44 -22.58 -0.67 2.25
C THR A 44 -21.24 -0.56 2.97
N ILE A 45 -20.63 0.63 2.92
CA ILE A 45 -19.44 0.95 3.69
C ILE A 45 -19.90 1.60 5.01
N SER A 46 -19.50 1.01 6.15
CA SER A 46 -19.89 1.46 7.48
C SER A 46 -18.67 1.79 8.35
N MET A 47 -18.88 2.70 9.29
CA MET A 47 -17.90 3.14 10.30
C MET A 47 -18.51 2.98 11.70
N LEU A 48 -17.68 2.56 12.66
CA LEU A 48 -18.03 2.48 14.07
C LEU A 48 -17.29 3.57 14.82
N SER A 49 -18.01 4.43 15.54
CA SER A 49 -17.42 5.43 16.43
C SER A 49 -17.61 4.97 17.87
N ILE A 50 -16.52 4.82 18.63
CA ILE A 50 -16.52 4.21 19.97
C ILE A 50 -15.89 5.15 21.00
N GLY A 51 -16.59 5.35 22.12
CA GLY A 51 -16.16 6.27 23.18
C GLY A 51 -16.57 7.72 22.94
N ASN A 52 -16.08 8.62 23.78
CA ASN A 52 -16.41 10.05 23.73
C ASN A 52 -15.23 10.97 24.13
N GLY A 53 -14.01 10.43 24.16
CA GLY A 53 -12.80 11.17 24.48
C GLY A 53 -12.47 12.26 23.45
N THR A 54 -11.76 13.29 23.91
CA THR A 54 -11.56 14.55 23.16
C THR A 54 -10.63 14.45 21.95
N LYS A 55 -10.02 13.28 21.70
CA LYS A 55 -9.10 13.02 20.59
C LYS A 55 -9.70 12.08 19.56
N SER A 56 -9.85 12.56 18.33
CA SER A 56 -10.46 11.80 17.23
C SER A 56 -9.41 10.94 16.51
N LEU A 57 -9.56 9.62 16.56
CA LEU A 57 -8.70 8.64 15.88
C LEU A 57 -9.48 8.00 14.72
N LEU A 58 -8.99 8.09 13.49
CA LEU A 58 -9.60 7.44 12.31
C LEU A 58 -8.70 6.33 11.76
N LEU A 59 -9.15 5.08 11.84
CA LEU A 59 -8.49 3.90 11.30
C LEU A 59 -9.34 3.31 10.18
N TYR A 60 -8.72 2.96 9.05
CA TYR A 60 -9.39 2.27 7.95
C TYR A 60 -8.53 1.14 7.38
N ALA A 61 -9.19 0.01 7.10
CA ALA A 61 -8.56 -1.23 6.64
C ALA A 61 -8.97 -1.59 5.21
N CYS A 62 -8.16 -2.44 4.57
CA CYS A 62 -8.20 -2.70 3.14
C CYS A 62 -8.17 -1.42 2.28
N PRO A 63 -7.23 -0.47 2.54
CA PRO A 63 -7.09 0.75 1.72
C PRO A 63 -6.69 0.42 0.28
N HIS A 64 -5.99 -0.69 0.10
CA HIS A 64 -6.04 -1.49 -1.12
C HIS A 64 -6.59 -2.88 -0.76
N PRO A 65 -7.32 -3.56 -1.66
CA PRO A 65 -8.06 -4.77 -1.30
C PRO A 65 -7.21 -6.03 -1.07
N ASN A 66 -5.94 -6.02 -1.49
CA ASN A 66 -4.97 -7.07 -1.19
C ASN A 66 -4.35 -6.94 0.21
N GLU A 67 -4.83 -6.01 1.05
CA GLU A 67 -4.20 -5.60 2.31
C GLU A 67 -5.05 -5.87 3.60
N PRO A 68 -5.42 -7.13 3.93
CA PRO A 68 -6.28 -7.46 5.09
C PRO A 68 -5.64 -7.50 6.51
N ILE A 69 -4.37 -7.10 6.74
CA ILE A 69 -3.82 -7.09 8.14
C ILE A 69 -4.58 -6.06 8.99
N GLY A 70 -4.89 -4.89 8.41
CA GLY A 70 -5.63 -3.84 9.07
C GLY A 70 -7.03 -4.23 9.54
N SER A 71 -7.70 -5.12 8.81
CA SER A 71 -9.07 -5.50 9.16
C SER A 71 -9.09 -6.40 10.40
N LEU A 72 -8.06 -7.23 10.59
CA LEU A 72 -7.82 -7.97 11.82
C LEU A 72 -7.36 -7.09 12.99
N LEU A 73 -6.64 -5.98 12.73
CA LEU A 73 -6.38 -4.99 13.79
C LEU A 73 -7.69 -4.33 14.25
N ILE A 74 -8.58 -3.96 13.33
CA ILE A 74 -9.87 -3.38 13.67
C ILE A 74 -10.77 -4.40 14.38
N ASP A 75 -10.83 -5.66 13.92
CA ASP A 75 -11.51 -6.78 14.59
C ASP A 75 -11.03 -6.99 16.04
N TYR A 76 -9.70 -6.98 16.25
CA TYR A 76 -9.11 -7.05 17.57
C TYR A 76 -9.49 -5.84 18.44
N LEU A 77 -9.41 -4.61 17.92
CA LEU A 77 -9.79 -3.40 18.65
C LEU A 77 -11.28 -3.39 19.02
N LEU A 78 -12.16 -3.81 18.10
CA LEU A 78 -13.59 -4.00 18.35
C LEU A 78 -13.86 -5.04 19.46
N SER A 79 -12.97 -6.02 19.62
CA SER A 79 -13.07 -7.02 20.70
C SER A 79 -12.63 -6.49 22.06
N VAL A 80 -11.60 -5.63 22.12
CA VAL A 80 -10.91 -5.30 23.39
C VAL A 80 -11.10 -3.88 23.92
N LEU A 81 -11.51 -2.89 23.09
CA LEU A 81 -11.53 -1.48 23.51
C LEU A 81 -12.41 -1.19 24.74
N PHE A 82 -13.44 -2.02 24.98
CA PHE A 82 -14.34 -1.89 26.12
C PHE A 82 -13.69 -2.25 27.47
N ASP A 83 -12.61 -3.05 27.47
CA ASP A 83 -11.86 -3.40 28.69
C ASP A 83 -10.93 -2.27 29.16
N TYR A 84 -10.59 -1.31 28.29
CA TYR A 84 -9.62 -0.23 28.52
C TYR A 84 -10.32 1.14 28.55
N SER A 85 -11.21 1.32 29.52
CA SER A 85 -12.07 2.52 29.65
C SER A 85 -11.31 3.86 29.61
N GLU A 86 -10.07 3.91 30.09
CA GLU A 86 -9.17 5.06 30.06
C GLU A 86 -8.78 5.51 28.64
N LEU A 87 -8.78 4.58 27.68
CA LEU A 87 -8.62 4.91 26.26
C LEU A 87 -9.89 5.58 25.70
N LEU A 88 -11.08 5.17 26.14
CA LEU A 88 -12.36 5.75 25.70
C LEU A 88 -12.65 7.14 26.31
N VAL A 89 -12.05 7.45 27.47
CA VAL A 89 -12.06 8.78 28.09
C VAL A 89 -11.10 9.75 27.36
N THR A 90 -9.99 9.23 26.82
CA THR A 90 -8.99 10.05 26.12
C THR A 90 -9.33 10.25 24.64
N TYR A 91 -9.75 9.17 23.98
CA TYR A 91 -9.93 9.07 22.54
C TYR A 91 -11.36 8.69 22.16
N THR A 92 -11.84 9.20 21.03
CA THR A 92 -12.97 8.63 20.29
C THR A 92 -12.40 7.86 19.09
N TRP A 93 -12.76 6.59 18.98
CA TRP A 93 -12.21 5.65 17.99
C TRP A 93 -13.18 5.49 16.82
N HIS A 94 -12.78 5.95 15.63
CA HIS A 94 -13.54 5.83 14.39
C HIS A 94 -12.90 4.74 13.53
N LEU A 95 -13.57 3.58 13.41
CA LEU A 95 -13.04 2.38 12.79
C LEU A 95 -13.83 2.02 11.53
N ILE A 96 -13.14 1.83 10.40
CA ILE A 96 -13.70 1.37 9.12
C ILE A 96 -13.10 -0.02 8.80
N PRO A 97 -13.81 -1.13 9.09
CA PRO A 97 -13.27 -2.50 8.99
C PRO A 97 -12.83 -2.95 7.59
N CYS A 98 -13.37 -2.32 6.54
CA CYS A 98 -13.01 -2.54 5.15
C CYS A 98 -13.50 -1.35 4.31
N ILE A 99 -12.62 -0.63 3.61
CA ILE A 99 -13.00 0.51 2.75
C ILE A 99 -13.30 0.11 1.29
N ASP A 100 -12.61 -0.90 0.74
CA ASP A 100 -12.91 -1.52 -0.57
C ASP A 100 -13.44 -2.96 -0.40
N PRO A 101 -14.72 -3.17 -0.04
CA PRO A 101 -15.28 -4.52 0.09
C PRO A 101 -15.29 -5.27 -1.24
N ASP A 102 -15.57 -4.57 -2.34
CA ASP A 102 -15.66 -5.14 -3.70
C ASP A 102 -14.35 -5.84 -4.09
N GLY A 103 -13.23 -5.14 -3.94
CA GLY A 103 -11.92 -5.69 -4.21
C GLY A 103 -11.48 -6.71 -3.16
N THR A 104 -11.83 -6.51 -1.88
CA THR A 104 -11.37 -7.40 -0.80
C THR A 104 -11.94 -8.80 -0.99
N ARG A 105 -13.21 -8.93 -1.42
CA ARG A 105 -13.81 -10.22 -1.80
C ARG A 105 -13.06 -10.95 -2.91
N LEU A 106 -12.44 -10.22 -3.85
CA LEU A 106 -11.63 -10.81 -4.91
C LEU A 106 -10.30 -11.41 -4.39
N ASN A 107 -9.87 -11.07 -3.17
CA ASN A 107 -8.69 -11.61 -2.49
C ASN A 107 -8.99 -12.76 -1.49
N GLU A 108 -10.25 -12.97 -1.09
CA GLU A 108 -10.62 -13.94 -0.03
C GLU A 108 -10.12 -15.38 -0.29
N GLY A 109 -9.86 -15.74 -1.56
CA GLY A 109 -9.30 -17.04 -1.95
C GLY A 109 -7.96 -17.40 -1.31
N TRP A 110 -7.09 -16.44 -0.97
CA TRP A 110 -5.83 -16.72 -0.25
C TRP A 110 -5.93 -16.54 1.28
N PHE A 111 -7.02 -15.98 1.81
CA PHE A 111 -7.12 -15.56 3.21
C PHE A 111 -6.96 -16.72 4.20
N SER A 112 -7.38 -17.94 3.82
CA SER A 112 -7.23 -19.16 4.62
C SER A 112 -5.92 -19.93 4.37
N GLY A 113 -5.00 -19.36 3.60
CA GLY A 113 -3.76 -19.99 3.20
C GLY A 113 -3.94 -21.10 2.14
N PRO A 114 -2.90 -21.94 1.90
CA PRO A 114 -1.58 -21.87 2.53
C PRO A 114 -0.86 -20.55 2.20
N PHE A 115 -0.09 -20.02 3.15
CA PHE A 115 0.62 -18.75 2.95
C PHE A 115 1.94 -18.99 2.21
N THR A 116 1.86 -19.01 0.88
CA THR A 116 2.99 -19.10 -0.05
C THR A 116 2.84 -18.03 -1.13
N ILE A 117 3.95 -17.60 -1.75
CA ILE A 117 3.89 -16.60 -2.84
C ILE A 117 3.03 -17.08 -4.01
N ARG A 118 3.03 -18.40 -4.26
CA ARG A 118 2.23 -19.10 -5.26
C ARG A 118 0.72 -18.98 -5.00
N ASN A 119 0.28 -19.21 -3.77
CA ASN A 119 -1.13 -19.13 -3.40
C ASN A 119 -1.61 -17.67 -3.32
N TYR A 120 -0.75 -16.77 -2.83
CA TYR A 120 -1.01 -15.32 -2.83
C TYR A 120 -1.22 -14.80 -4.26
N ALA A 121 -0.29 -15.05 -5.17
CA ALA A 121 -0.39 -14.64 -6.58
C ALA A 121 -1.67 -15.18 -7.24
N ARG A 122 -1.96 -16.48 -7.08
CA ARG A 122 -3.15 -17.14 -7.67
C ARG A 122 -4.48 -16.46 -7.31
N TYR A 123 -4.60 -15.90 -6.11
CA TYR A 123 -5.81 -15.22 -5.65
C TYR A 123 -5.62 -13.72 -5.44
N PHE A 124 -4.55 -13.13 -5.97
CA PHE A 124 -4.29 -11.71 -5.88
C PHE A 124 -5.33 -10.90 -6.66
N TYR A 125 -5.74 -9.77 -6.10
CA TYR A 125 -6.41 -8.70 -6.84
C TYR A 125 -6.01 -7.34 -6.29
N ARG A 126 -5.55 -6.45 -7.17
CA ARG A 126 -5.39 -5.02 -6.90
C ARG A 126 -5.97 -4.23 -8.08
N PRO A 127 -6.79 -3.18 -7.85
CA PRO A 127 -7.38 -2.42 -8.94
C PRO A 127 -6.32 -1.63 -9.73
N ARG A 128 -6.66 -1.21 -10.95
CA ARG A 128 -5.91 -0.12 -11.61
C ARG A 128 -5.96 1.18 -10.78
N THR A 129 -5.02 2.10 -11.01
CA THR A 129 -4.86 3.31 -10.19
C THR A 129 -6.14 4.14 -10.06
N GLU A 130 -6.95 4.28 -11.12
CA GLU A 130 -8.21 5.05 -11.08
C GLU A 130 -9.36 4.33 -10.35
N GLU A 131 -9.11 3.12 -9.86
CA GLU A 131 -10.05 2.23 -9.16
C GLU A 131 -9.55 1.83 -7.76
N GLN A 132 -8.46 2.43 -7.25
CA GLN A 132 -7.97 2.30 -5.87
C GLN A 132 -8.58 3.38 -4.94
N VAL A 133 -8.51 3.20 -3.62
CA VAL A 133 -9.03 4.18 -2.65
C VAL A 133 -8.02 5.32 -2.46
N GLU A 134 -6.80 4.98 -2.08
CA GLU A 134 -5.67 5.87 -2.35
C GLU A 134 -5.50 6.09 -3.86
N TRP A 135 -4.88 7.21 -4.24
CA TRP A 135 -4.72 7.63 -5.65
C TRP A 135 -6.01 7.97 -6.39
N THR A 136 -7.12 8.26 -5.70
CA THR A 136 -8.32 8.81 -6.33
C THR A 136 -8.91 10.03 -5.62
N PHE A 137 -8.32 10.55 -4.54
CA PHE A 137 -8.82 11.74 -3.86
C PHE A 137 -8.82 12.97 -4.80
N PRO A 138 -9.83 13.86 -4.73
CA PRO A 138 -9.88 15.03 -5.58
C PRO A 138 -8.78 16.02 -5.19
N ILE A 139 -8.12 16.58 -6.20
CA ILE A 139 -7.00 17.51 -6.04
C ILE A 139 -6.91 18.42 -7.26
N THR A 140 -6.54 19.68 -7.07
CA THR A 140 -6.20 20.60 -8.16
C THR A 140 -4.93 21.34 -7.80
N TYR A 141 -3.86 21.07 -8.55
CA TYR A 141 -2.52 21.60 -8.26
C TYR A 141 -1.81 22.01 -9.55
N LYS A 142 -1.44 23.29 -9.63
CA LYS A 142 -0.86 23.93 -10.83
C LYS A 142 -1.72 23.65 -12.09
N ASN A 143 -1.21 22.86 -13.03
CA ASN A 143 -1.92 22.50 -14.27
C ASN A 143 -2.66 21.15 -14.18
N TYR A 144 -2.54 20.41 -13.08
CA TYR A 144 -3.21 19.13 -12.89
C TYR A 144 -4.51 19.27 -12.10
N SER A 145 -5.53 18.48 -12.47
CA SER A 145 -6.78 18.40 -11.72
C SER A 145 -7.38 17.00 -11.84
N TRP A 146 -7.73 16.41 -10.71
CA TRP A 146 -8.51 15.17 -10.60
C TRP A 146 -9.76 15.45 -9.78
N THR A 147 -10.93 15.14 -10.32
CA THR A 147 -12.24 15.49 -9.74
C THR A 147 -13.21 14.31 -9.63
N THR A 148 -12.75 13.10 -9.96
CA THR A 148 -13.54 11.87 -10.02
C THR A 148 -13.04 10.82 -9.02
N PRO A 149 -13.26 11.00 -7.71
CA PRO A 149 -12.97 9.98 -6.70
C PRO A 149 -13.87 8.75 -6.84
N SER A 150 -13.34 7.58 -6.50
CA SER A 150 -14.12 6.34 -6.39
C SER A 150 -15.21 6.46 -5.31
N ASN A 151 -16.19 5.54 -5.29
CA ASN A 151 -17.27 5.60 -4.31
C ASN A 151 -16.74 5.34 -2.88
N GLU A 152 -15.76 4.44 -2.80
CA GLU A 152 -14.97 4.08 -1.63
C GLU A 152 -14.23 5.31 -1.08
N THR A 153 -13.55 6.05 -1.95
CA THR A 153 -12.86 7.30 -1.59
C THR A 153 -13.83 8.38 -1.17
N GLN A 154 -15.00 8.50 -1.81
CA GLN A 154 -16.04 9.42 -1.36
C GLN A 154 -16.57 9.09 0.03
N ALA A 155 -16.66 7.81 0.39
CA ALA A 155 -17.03 7.36 1.73
C ALA A 155 -15.95 7.71 2.78
N LEU A 156 -14.67 7.49 2.45
CA LEU A 156 -13.55 7.88 3.31
C LEU A 156 -13.44 9.42 3.46
N MET A 157 -13.60 10.18 2.37
CA MET A 157 -13.71 11.64 2.42
C MET A 157 -14.88 12.11 3.31
N TYR A 158 -16.02 11.41 3.30
CA TYR A 158 -17.14 11.71 4.19
C TYR A 158 -16.77 11.45 5.66
N ALA A 159 -16.18 10.30 5.98
CA ALA A 159 -15.68 9.99 7.32
C ALA A 159 -14.67 11.04 7.83
N ILE A 160 -13.64 11.38 7.05
CA ILE A 160 -12.63 12.39 7.41
C ILE A 160 -13.27 13.75 7.73
N ARG A 161 -14.18 14.23 6.86
CA ARG A 161 -14.88 15.52 7.07
C ARG A 161 -15.81 15.52 8.28
N LEU A 162 -16.41 14.37 8.59
CA LEU A 162 -17.34 14.20 9.72
C LEU A 162 -16.61 14.18 11.06
N VAL A 163 -15.48 13.46 11.16
CA VAL A 163 -14.79 13.20 12.44
C VAL A 163 -13.59 14.11 12.71
N GLN A 164 -13.08 14.79 11.68
CA GLN A 164 -11.94 15.73 11.71
C GLN A 164 -10.77 15.24 12.60
N PRO A 165 -10.10 14.14 12.20
CA PRO A 165 -9.23 13.38 13.09
C PRO A 165 -7.99 14.15 13.59
N ASP A 166 -7.63 13.96 14.85
CA ASP A 166 -6.29 14.29 15.37
C ASP A 166 -5.23 13.31 14.83
N PHE A 167 -5.64 12.07 14.53
CA PHE A 167 -4.81 10.99 14.02
C PHE A 167 -5.56 10.17 12.97
N LEU A 168 -4.92 9.94 11.81
CA LEU A 168 -5.47 9.13 10.72
C LEU A 168 -4.45 8.05 10.36
N TYR A 169 -4.86 6.79 10.41
CA TYR A 169 -4.03 5.63 10.12
C TYR A 169 -4.64 4.81 8.97
N GLY A 170 -4.00 4.87 7.81
CA GLY A 170 -4.23 3.92 6.73
C GLY A 170 -3.53 2.61 7.05
N LEU A 171 -4.30 1.53 7.23
CA LEU A 171 -3.76 0.23 7.65
C LEU A 171 -3.28 -0.57 6.43
N HIS A 172 -2.23 -0.04 5.81
CA HIS A 172 -1.57 -0.57 4.62
C HIS A 172 -0.59 -1.71 4.91
N ASN A 173 -0.37 -2.56 3.91
CA ASN A 173 0.52 -3.71 3.96
C ASN A 173 1.23 -3.90 2.61
N SER A 174 2.32 -4.67 2.60
CA SER A 174 3.09 -4.98 1.40
C SER A 174 3.14 -6.48 1.09
N GLY A 175 3.37 -6.83 -0.17
CA GLY A 175 3.52 -8.22 -0.59
C GLY A 175 4.75 -8.91 0.02
N PHE A 176 5.95 -8.39 -0.25
CA PHE A 176 7.23 -9.02 0.09
C PHE A 176 8.29 -7.95 0.44
N GLY A 177 9.05 -8.15 1.53
CA GLY A 177 10.18 -7.28 1.87
C GLY A 177 10.51 -7.20 3.36
N GLY A 178 10.57 -5.96 3.86
CA GLY A 178 10.70 -5.60 5.27
C GLY A 178 9.74 -4.46 5.63
N MET A 179 9.48 -4.25 6.92
CA MET A 179 8.53 -3.26 7.43
C MET A 179 9.08 -1.82 7.32
N TYR A 180 8.22 -0.86 7.00
CA TYR A 180 8.55 0.58 6.96
C TYR A 180 7.34 1.51 7.21
N TYR A 181 7.56 2.83 7.27
CA TYR A 181 6.60 3.79 7.82
C TYR A 181 6.47 5.09 7.02
N TYR A 182 5.24 5.58 6.86
CA TYR A 182 4.94 6.96 6.44
C TYR A 182 4.30 7.75 7.57
N ILE A 183 4.83 8.94 7.90
CA ILE A 183 4.34 9.78 9.02
C ILE A 183 4.31 11.25 8.58
N SER A 184 3.20 11.99 8.76
CA SER A 184 3.12 13.40 8.29
C SER A 184 4.06 14.38 9.02
N GLN A 185 4.64 13.98 10.14
CA GLN A 185 5.43 14.86 11.01
C GLN A 185 6.71 14.12 11.44
N PRO A 186 7.87 14.80 11.48
CA PRO A 186 9.12 14.20 11.96
C PRO A 186 9.10 14.09 13.50
N LEU A 187 8.39 13.08 14.01
CA LEU A 187 8.27 12.75 15.43
C LEU A 187 9.55 12.05 15.95
N VAL A 188 10.68 12.76 15.86
CA VAL A 188 12.03 12.18 15.98
C VAL A 188 12.31 11.40 17.26
N ASP A 189 11.60 11.67 18.36
CA ASP A 189 11.84 11.02 19.64
C ASP A 189 11.14 9.65 19.79
N ILE A 190 10.26 9.26 18.87
CA ILE A 190 9.71 7.89 18.79
C ILE A 190 10.35 7.01 17.71
N PHE A 191 11.20 7.57 16.84
CA PHE A 191 11.85 6.79 15.77
C PHE A 191 12.64 5.59 16.29
N PRO A 192 13.39 5.65 17.41
CA PRO A 192 14.10 4.47 17.93
C PRO A 192 13.16 3.32 18.34
N GLU A 193 11.94 3.62 18.80
CA GLU A 193 10.94 2.59 19.13
C GLU A 193 10.37 1.95 17.86
N LEU A 194 10.10 2.75 16.83
CA LEU A 194 9.62 2.27 15.52
C LEU A 194 10.69 1.46 14.77
N GLU A 195 11.96 1.88 14.78
CA GLU A 195 13.07 1.12 14.21
C GLU A 195 13.29 -0.21 14.95
N GLN A 196 13.06 -0.26 16.27
CA GLN A 196 13.22 -1.48 17.06
C GLN A 196 12.04 -2.45 16.92
N LEU A 197 10.80 -1.95 16.82
CA LEU A 197 9.56 -2.73 16.86
C LEU A 197 9.56 -3.98 15.95
N PRO A 198 9.94 -3.93 14.65
CA PRO A 198 9.97 -5.11 13.79
C PRO A 198 10.81 -6.24 14.37
N SER A 199 12.01 -5.92 14.90
CA SER A 199 12.93 -6.91 15.44
C SER A 199 12.37 -7.65 16.65
N THR A 200 11.55 -6.98 17.48
CA THR A 200 10.89 -7.60 18.65
C THR A 200 9.84 -8.64 18.25
N LEU A 201 9.31 -8.55 17.03
CA LEU A 201 8.30 -9.43 16.46
C LEU A 201 8.89 -10.42 15.44
N GLY A 202 10.22 -10.50 15.31
CA GLY A 202 10.90 -11.37 14.33
C GLY A 202 10.73 -10.93 12.87
N LEU A 203 10.46 -9.64 12.65
CA LEU A 203 10.29 -9.01 11.35
C LEU A 203 11.56 -8.23 10.98
N TYR A 204 11.87 -8.17 9.69
CA TYR A 204 12.92 -7.28 9.18
C TYR A 204 12.39 -5.85 8.98
N LEU A 205 13.20 -4.86 9.35
CA LEU A 205 13.03 -3.47 8.92
C LEU A 205 13.50 -3.34 7.45
N ALA A 206 12.82 -2.54 6.63
CA ALA A 206 13.26 -2.30 5.26
C ALA A 206 14.61 -1.57 5.21
N LYS A 207 15.54 -2.06 4.36
CA LYS A 207 16.81 -1.38 4.04
C LYS A 207 16.84 -0.78 2.63
N GLY A 208 15.69 -0.75 1.95
CA GLY A 208 15.54 -0.21 0.61
C GLY A 208 15.56 1.32 0.57
N GLU A 209 15.55 1.86 -0.65
CA GLU A 209 15.29 3.28 -0.91
C GLU A 209 13.79 3.58 -0.75
N ALA A 210 13.44 4.88 -0.66
CA ALA A 210 12.04 5.30 -0.60
C ALA A 210 11.29 4.91 -1.89
N GLU A 211 10.01 4.51 -1.79
CA GLU A 211 9.21 4.06 -2.95
C GLU A 211 8.90 5.17 -3.97
N ALA A 212 9.25 6.42 -3.66
CA ALA A 212 9.19 7.52 -4.59
C ALA A 212 10.29 8.56 -4.31
N PRO A 213 10.91 9.15 -5.35
CA PRO A 213 12.08 10.03 -5.21
C PRO A 213 11.73 11.47 -4.76
N TRP A 214 10.45 11.75 -4.48
CA TRP A 214 9.96 12.98 -3.84
C TRP A 214 9.73 12.83 -2.33
N VAL A 215 9.78 11.61 -1.81
CA VAL A 215 9.63 11.33 -0.38
C VAL A 215 10.91 11.73 0.37
N THR A 216 10.74 12.40 1.51
CA THR A 216 11.83 12.70 2.44
C THR A 216 11.99 11.54 3.41
N GLN A 217 13.17 10.92 3.46
CA GLN A 217 13.53 10.00 4.53
C GLN A 217 13.87 10.78 5.80
N TYR A 218 13.20 10.45 6.91
CA TYR A 218 13.47 11.03 8.23
C TYR A 218 14.44 10.18 9.06
N ALA A 219 14.37 8.86 8.92
CA ALA A 219 15.21 7.86 9.61
C ALA A 219 15.20 6.54 8.81
N PRO A 220 15.99 5.50 9.18
CA PRO A 220 15.91 4.18 8.55
C PRO A 220 14.47 3.68 8.47
N ALA A 221 13.98 3.39 7.26
CA ALA A 221 12.61 2.96 6.98
C ALA A 221 11.47 3.90 7.48
N ILE A 222 11.75 5.16 7.83
CA ILE A 222 10.74 6.13 8.27
C ILE A 222 10.78 7.36 7.35
N PHE A 223 9.63 7.69 6.77
CA PHE A 223 9.51 8.57 5.62
C PHE A 223 8.36 9.58 5.75
N SER A 224 8.43 10.69 5.02
CA SER A 224 7.30 11.60 4.79
C SER A 224 6.24 10.94 3.90
N PRO A 225 4.94 11.21 4.04
CA PRO A 225 3.91 10.53 3.26
C PRO A 225 4.02 10.79 1.76
N LEU A 226 3.46 9.88 0.98
CA LEU A 226 3.18 10.10 -0.44
C LEU A 226 2.23 11.29 -0.63
N SER A 227 2.52 12.06 -1.68
CA SER A 227 1.73 13.21 -2.10
C SER A 227 1.83 13.40 -3.61
N LEU A 228 0.70 13.61 -4.26
CA LEU A 228 0.62 13.98 -5.67
C LEU A 228 1.21 15.37 -5.93
N VAL A 229 1.16 16.28 -4.95
CA VAL A 229 1.88 17.57 -4.98
C VAL A 229 3.39 17.33 -5.06
N GLY A 230 3.92 16.44 -4.22
CA GLY A 230 5.32 16.04 -4.24
C GLY A 230 5.74 15.42 -5.58
N ALA A 231 4.89 14.58 -6.17
CA ALA A 231 5.12 13.98 -7.49
C ALA A 231 5.18 15.05 -8.60
N TYR A 232 4.22 15.98 -8.64
CA TYR A 232 4.19 17.08 -9.61
C TYR A 232 5.48 17.91 -9.54
N ASP A 233 5.83 18.39 -8.33
CA ASP A 233 7.00 19.26 -8.13
C ASP A 233 8.32 18.57 -8.44
N TYR A 234 8.40 17.25 -8.23
CA TYR A 234 9.52 16.43 -8.65
C TYR A 234 9.64 16.34 -10.18
N TYR A 235 8.53 16.06 -10.89
CA TYR A 235 8.56 15.95 -12.36
C TYR A 235 8.84 17.31 -13.03
N GLU A 236 8.24 18.39 -12.54
CA GLU A 236 8.45 19.77 -13.03
C GLU A 236 9.93 20.20 -12.92
N LYS A 237 10.58 19.79 -11.83
CA LYS A 237 11.96 20.20 -11.51
C LYS A 237 13.04 19.34 -12.16
N TYR A 238 12.74 18.08 -12.48
CA TYR A 238 13.78 17.10 -12.88
C TYR A 238 13.58 16.44 -14.24
N THR A 239 12.45 16.64 -14.92
CA THR A 239 12.19 16.15 -16.27
C THR A 239 12.04 17.31 -17.27
N THR A 240 12.01 17.00 -18.56
CA THR A 240 11.65 17.95 -19.64
C THR A 240 10.28 17.64 -20.25
N THR A 241 9.53 16.75 -19.62
CA THR A 241 8.19 16.31 -20.02
C THR A 241 7.17 17.10 -19.20
N ASP A 242 6.00 17.40 -19.76
CA ASP A 242 4.93 18.04 -19.00
C ASP A 242 4.49 17.11 -17.85
N PRO A 243 4.60 17.53 -16.56
CA PRO A 243 4.18 16.73 -15.41
C PRO A 243 2.77 16.18 -15.54
N VAL A 244 1.85 16.93 -16.15
CA VAL A 244 0.45 16.51 -16.36
C VAL A 244 0.37 15.20 -17.15
N THR A 245 1.32 14.95 -18.07
CA THR A 245 1.39 13.72 -18.87
C THR A 245 2.07 12.54 -18.17
N MET A 246 2.63 12.76 -16.97
CA MET A 246 3.32 11.75 -16.15
C MET A 246 2.52 11.33 -14.91
N MET A 247 1.30 11.86 -14.74
CA MET A 247 0.49 11.71 -13.53
C MET A 247 -0.76 10.88 -13.79
N TYR A 248 -1.03 9.93 -12.89
CA TYR A 248 -2.11 8.95 -12.98
C TYR A 248 -2.92 8.97 -11.68
N GLY A 249 -4.25 9.09 -11.79
CA GLY A 249 -5.13 9.15 -10.63
C GLY A 249 -5.19 10.52 -9.94
N GLY A 250 -5.83 10.53 -8.77
CA GLY A 250 -5.93 11.65 -7.86
C GLY A 250 -4.90 11.60 -6.74
N GLY A 251 -5.11 12.45 -5.72
CA GLY A 251 -4.24 12.52 -4.55
C GLY A 251 -4.40 11.34 -3.59
N THR A 252 -3.57 11.35 -2.54
CA THR A 252 -3.69 10.48 -1.37
C THR A 252 -4.68 11.04 -0.34
N SER A 253 -5.02 10.24 0.66
CA SER A 253 -5.72 10.69 1.87
C SER A 253 -4.92 11.76 2.63
N TYR A 254 -3.58 11.73 2.57
CA TYR A 254 -2.72 12.80 3.09
C TYR A 254 -2.84 14.10 2.26
N ASP A 255 -2.86 14.04 0.93
CA ASP A 255 -3.17 15.21 0.10
C ASP A 255 -4.55 15.80 0.46
N TYR A 256 -5.55 14.94 0.68
CA TYR A 256 -6.90 15.37 1.04
C TYR A 256 -6.98 16.05 2.41
N LEU A 257 -6.26 15.55 3.42
CA LEU A 257 -6.14 16.23 4.73
C LEU A 257 -5.57 17.65 4.58
N ASN A 258 -4.59 17.84 3.69
CA ASN A 258 -4.03 19.16 3.43
C ASN A 258 -5.03 20.09 2.74
N GLU A 259 -5.71 19.62 1.69
CA GLU A 259 -6.75 20.36 0.94
C GLU A 259 -7.86 20.90 1.86
N ILE A 260 -8.38 20.06 2.78
CA ILE A 260 -9.43 20.48 3.72
C ILE A 260 -8.92 21.14 5.01
N ASN A 261 -7.66 21.57 5.03
CA ASN A 261 -7.01 22.29 6.15
C ASN A 261 -6.89 21.49 7.47
N LEU A 262 -6.89 20.15 7.38
CA LEU A 262 -6.57 19.23 8.49
C LEU A 262 -5.09 18.80 8.51
N ASN A 263 -4.18 19.62 7.97
CA ASN A 263 -2.73 19.38 7.95
C ASN A 263 -2.06 19.18 9.33
N LYS A 264 -2.77 19.41 10.44
CA LYS A 264 -2.32 19.10 11.80
C LYS A 264 -2.54 17.64 12.22
N THR A 265 -3.38 16.89 11.51
CA THR A 265 -3.60 15.46 11.73
C THR A 265 -2.26 14.71 11.65
N ILE A 266 -1.98 13.87 12.64
CA ILE A 266 -0.88 12.92 12.55
C ILE A 266 -1.35 11.81 11.61
N PHE A 267 -0.81 11.81 10.39
CA PHE A 267 -1.03 10.78 9.39
C PHE A 267 -0.04 9.64 9.63
N LEU A 268 -0.49 8.40 9.44
CA LEU A 268 0.33 7.20 9.53
C LEU A 268 -0.03 6.18 8.44
N MET A 269 0.99 5.56 7.85
CA MET A 269 0.91 4.23 7.23
C MET A 269 2.09 3.40 7.78
N ALA A 270 1.94 2.08 7.88
CA ALA A 270 2.99 1.18 8.34
C ALA A 270 3.01 -0.09 7.49
N GLU A 271 3.79 -0.05 6.43
CA GLU A 271 3.85 -1.09 5.40
C GLU A 271 4.48 -2.36 5.94
N LEU A 272 3.80 -3.48 5.72
CA LEU A 272 4.06 -4.76 6.40
C LEU A 272 4.01 -5.94 5.43
N PRO A 273 5.15 -6.63 5.22
CA PRO A 273 5.22 -7.71 4.25
C PRO A 273 4.47 -8.96 4.70
N TYR A 274 3.82 -9.67 3.78
CA TYR A 274 3.35 -11.05 4.03
C TYR A 274 4.52 -12.06 4.02
N PHE A 275 5.53 -11.81 3.19
CA PHE A 275 6.68 -12.67 2.98
C PHE A 275 7.99 -11.92 3.21
N GLN A 276 8.91 -12.52 3.95
CA GLN A 276 10.22 -11.93 4.21
C GLN A 276 11.36 -12.93 3.93
N SER A 277 12.56 -12.41 3.68
CA SER A 277 13.76 -13.23 3.47
C SER A 277 14.95 -12.64 4.23
N PRO A 278 15.81 -13.44 4.89
CA PRO A 278 17.03 -12.94 5.51
C PRO A 278 17.97 -12.22 4.52
N SER A 279 17.80 -12.46 3.21
CA SER A 279 18.54 -11.76 2.17
C SER A 279 18.24 -10.25 2.14
N VAL A 280 17.02 -9.80 2.46
CA VAL A 280 16.63 -8.37 2.32
C VAL A 280 17.34 -7.45 3.29
N THR A 281 17.93 -8.00 4.36
CA THR A 281 18.76 -7.26 5.33
C THR A 281 20.24 -7.58 5.24
N ASN A 282 20.67 -8.35 4.23
CA ASN A 282 22.03 -8.86 4.12
C ASN A 282 22.93 -7.92 3.31
N ASP A 283 23.65 -7.06 4.02
CA ASP A 283 24.55 -6.05 3.44
C ASP A 283 25.91 -6.61 2.97
N THR A 284 26.07 -7.94 2.93
CA THR A 284 27.30 -8.59 2.45
C THR A 284 27.55 -8.23 0.99
N ILE A 285 28.71 -7.64 0.71
CA ILE A 285 29.13 -7.24 -0.64
C ILE A 285 29.39 -8.47 -1.51
N ILE A 286 28.90 -8.42 -2.76
CA ILE A 286 29.15 -9.40 -3.81
C ILE A 286 30.44 -9.00 -4.56
N PRO A 287 31.52 -9.81 -4.51
CA PRO A 287 32.78 -9.45 -5.16
C PRO A 287 32.65 -9.29 -6.68
N ASN A 288 33.23 -8.22 -7.22
CA ASN A 288 33.28 -7.89 -8.65
C ASN A 288 31.90 -7.69 -9.32
N VAL A 289 30.86 -7.36 -8.56
CA VAL A 289 29.52 -7.04 -9.08
C VAL A 289 29.09 -5.67 -8.51
N THR A 290 28.69 -4.74 -9.38
CA THR A 290 28.14 -3.44 -8.97
C THR A 290 26.63 -3.52 -8.78
N ARG A 291 26.07 -2.57 -8.03
CA ARG A 291 24.63 -2.41 -7.88
C ARG A 291 23.95 -2.21 -9.24
N ARG A 292 24.63 -1.55 -10.19
CA ARG A 292 24.19 -1.37 -11.59
C ARG A 292 24.02 -2.71 -12.31
N ASP A 293 24.95 -3.65 -12.13
CA ASP A 293 24.89 -4.94 -12.81
C ASP A 293 23.67 -5.76 -12.38
N VAL A 294 23.38 -5.80 -11.06
CA VAL A 294 22.18 -6.50 -10.55
C VAL A 294 20.88 -5.77 -10.88
N LEU A 295 20.87 -4.43 -10.90
CA LEU A 295 19.70 -3.66 -11.33
C LEU A 295 19.41 -3.83 -12.83
N LEU A 296 20.42 -3.84 -13.69
CA LEU A 296 20.25 -4.08 -15.12
C LEU A 296 19.81 -5.53 -15.38
N GLN A 297 20.42 -6.52 -14.72
CA GLN A 297 19.99 -7.93 -14.81
C GLN A 297 18.54 -8.12 -14.32
N GLY A 298 18.13 -7.41 -13.27
CA GLY A 298 16.74 -7.34 -12.83
C GLY A 298 15.84 -6.78 -13.93
N LEU A 299 16.20 -5.61 -14.47
CA LEU A 299 15.51 -4.96 -15.59
C LEU A 299 15.46 -5.81 -16.87
N ASP A 300 16.37 -6.76 -17.07
CA ASP A 300 16.36 -7.69 -18.23
C ASP A 300 15.27 -8.77 -18.06
N LYS A 301 15.19 -9.43 -16.88
CA LYS A 301 14.09 -10.38 -16.53
C LYS A 301 12.72 -9.68 -16.56
N ASP A 302 12.72 -8.42 -16.14
CA ASP A 302 11.60 -7.49 -16.12
C ASP A 302 11.03 -7.20 -17.52
N ASP A 303 11.90 -7.09 -18.53
CA ASP A 303 11.53 -6.81 -19.91
C ASP A 303 11.13 -8.11 -20.65
N GLU A 304 11.76 -9.24 -20.34
CA GLU A 304 11.39 -10.58 -20.83
C GLU A 304 9.94 -10.90 -20.42
N SER A 305 9.65 -10.85 -19.12
CA SER A 305 8.29 -11.09 -18.59
C SER A 305 7.26 -10.10 -19.13
N ASN A 306 7.58 -8.82 -19.22
CA ASN A 306 6.72 -7.82 -19.85
C ASN A 306 6.46 -8.11 -21.34
N THR A 307 7.46 -8.58 -22.10
CA THR A 307 7.31 -8.90 -23.53
C THR A 307 6.34 -10.07 -23.74
N ILE A 308 6.46 -11.14 -22.94
CA ILE A 308 5.56 -12.29 -22.95
C ILE A 308 4.12 -11.86 -22.64
N LEU A 309 3.93 -11.12 -21.54
CA LEU A 309 2.60 -10.67 -21.09
C LEU A 309 1.95 -9.70 -22.10
N MET A 310 2.72 -8.80 -22.70
CA MET A 310 2.22 -7.89 -23.73
C MET A 310 1.89 -8.60 -25.05
N HIS A 311 2.61 -9.66 -25.42
CA HIS A 311 2.26 -10.49 -26.58
C HIS A 311 0.92 -11.20 -26.37
N LEU A 312 0.83 -11.99 -25.29
CA LEU A 312 -0.40 -12.70 -24.89
C LEU A 312 -1.59 -11.74 -24.81
N LEU A 313 -1.41 -10.57 -24.19
CA LEU A 313 -2.44 -9.56 -24.04
C LEU A 313 -2.93 -8.98 -25.39
N GLN A 314 -2.07 -8.80 -26.40
CA GLN A 314 -2.56 -8.39 -27.73
C GLN A 314 -3.22 -9.55 -28.49
N GLU A 315 -2.74 -10.79 -28.32
CA GLU A 315 -3.30 -11.98 -28.97
C GLU A 315 -4.72 -12.29 -28.51
N ILE A 316 -4.97 -12.32 -27.20
CA ILE A 316 -6.31 -12.61 -26.65
C ILE A 316 -7.28 -11.43 -26.76
N LYS A 317 -6.80 -10.21 -27.02
CA LYS A 317 -7.58 -8.96 -27.00
C LYS A 317 -8.90 -9.00 -27.76
N PRO A 318 -9.02 -9.64 -28.95
CA PRO A 318 -10.30 -9.74 -29.67
C PRO A 318 -11.32 -10.68 -28.98
N ALA A 319 -10.84 -11.67 -28.23
CA ALA A 319 -11.65 -12.67 -27.53
C ALA A 319 -12.08 -12.24 -26.11
N MET A 320 -11.38 -11.26 -25.53
CA MET A 320 -11.68 -10.68 -24.20
C MET A 320 -12.83 -9.67 -24.28
N THR A 321 -14.07 -10.18 -24.26
CA THR A 321 -15.32 -9.41 -24.31
C THR A 321 -15.88 -9.03 -22.93
N LEU A 322 -15.46 -9.71 -21.86
CA LEU A 322 -15.86 -9.46 -20.49
C LEU A 322 -14.91 -8.43 -19.84
N ASP A 323 -15.42 -7.22 -19.61
CA ASP A 323 -14.72 -6.17 -18.86
C ASP A 323 -14.72 -6.46 -17.35
N SER A 324 -14.03 -7.53 -16.97
CA SER A 324 -13.81 -7.91 -15.57
C SER A 324 -12.82 -6.94 -14.90
N SER A 325 -12.96 -6.73 -13.58
CA SER A 325 -12.02 -5.91 -12.81
C SER A 325 -10.58 -6.42 -12.93
N PHE A 326 -10.40 -7.74 -13.05
CA PHE A 326 -9.12 -8.37 -13.37
C PHE A 326 -8.53 -7.93 -14.70
N TYR A 327 -9.32 -7.88 -15.77
CA TYR A 327 -8.87 -7.46 -17.10
C TYR A 327 -8.56 -5.96 -17.15
N ARG A 328 -9.38 -5.11 -16.51
CA ARG A 328 -9.08 -3.68 -16.37
C ARG A 328 -7.80 -3.43 -15.60
N ALA A 329 -7.60 -4.14 -14.49
CA ALA A 329 -6.39 -4.05 -13.68
C ALA A 329 -5.16 -4.52 -14.46
N SER A 330 -5.12 -5.78 -14.92
CA SER A 330 -3.93 -6.35 -15.57
C SER A 330 -3.52 -5.56 -16.81
N ARG A 331 -4.47 -5.17 -17.68
CA ARG A 331 -4.19 -4.35 -18.86
C ARG A 331 -3.60 -2.99 -18.50
N SER A 332 -4.23 -2.23 -17.59
CA SER A 332 -3.77 -0.89 -17.19
C SER A 332 -2.39 -0.93 -16.54
N LEU A 333 -2.15 -1.92 -15.65
CA LEU A 333 -0.88 -2.09 -14.96
C LEU A 333 0.23 -2.50 -15.93
N LEU A 334 -0.02 -3.42 -16.88
CA LEU A 334 0.95 -3.81 -17.91
C LEU A 334 1.26 -2.64 -18.88
N GLU A 335 0.24 -1.90 -19.34
CA GLU A 335 0.44 -0.71 -20.17
C GLU A 335 1.34 0.33 -19.48
N LEU A 336 1.18 0.51 -18.16
CA LEU A 336 1.95 1.43 -17.32
C LEU A 336 3.38 0.92 -17.01
N TYR A 337 3.57 -0.38 -16.77
CA TYR A 337 4.90 -0.98 -16.63
C TYR A 337 5.69 -0.89 -17.93
N ASN A 338 5.04 -1.11 -19.08
CA ASN A 338 5.63 -1.07 -20.40
C ASN A 338 6.04 0.36 -20.81
N SER A 339 5.17 1.36 -20.59
CA SER A 339 5.47 2.77 -20.91
C SER A 339 6.65 3.35 -20.12
N THR A 340 6.91 2.81 -18.93
CA THR A 340 7.98 3.25 -18.01
C THR A 340 9.26 2.41 -18.09
N ALA A 341 9.32 1.34 -18.90
CA ALA A 341 10.49 0.46 -18.97
C ALA A 341 11.76 1.17 -19.49
N ALA A 342 11.64 1.96 -20.55
CA ALA A 342 12.78 2.67 -21.14
C ALA A 342 13.37 3.73 -20.19
N SER A 343 12.53 4.45 -19.43
CA SER A 343 13.00 5.40 -18.41
C SER A 343 13.62 4.67 -17.20
N ARG A 344 13.07 3.51 -16.78
CA ARG A 344 13.71 2.63 -15.78
C ARG A 344 15.12 2.20 -16.18
N ARG A 345 15.37 1.80 -17.43
CA ARG A 345 16.74 1.44 -17.84
C ARG A 345 17.67 2.65 -17.94
N GLN A 346 17.21 3.74 -18.55
CA GLN A 346 18.04 4.94 -18.72
C GLN A 346 18.47 5.56 -17.39
N ALA A 347 17.59 5.64 -16.40
CA ALA A 347 17.96 6.26 -15.13
C ALA A 347 18.89 5.37 -14.26
N VAL A 348 18.91 4.04 -14.42
CA VAL A 348 19.94 3.17 -13.79
C VAL A 348 21.33 3.44 -14.39
N LEU A 349 21.41 3.61 -15.71
CA LEU A 349 22.65 3.93 -16.40
C LEU A 349 23.19 5.32 -16.07
N ASN A 350 22.29 6.28 -15.83
CA ASN A 350 22.63 7.67 -15.51
C ASN A 350 22.90 7.92 -14.02
N ASP A 351 22.57 6.99 -13.12
CA ASP A 351 22.91 7.10 -11.69
C ASP A 351 24.32 6.59 -11.39
N ASN A 352 25.23 7.47 -10.97
CA ASN A 352 26.56 7.08 -10.52
C ASN A 352 26.57 6.38 -9.14
N SER A 353 25.51 6.46 -8.34
CA SER A 353 25.40 5.68 -7.09
C SER A 353 25.40 4.17 -7.35
N THR A 354 24.82 3.75 -8.48
CA THR A 354 24.75 2.33 -8.87
C THR A 354 26.12 1.71 -9.20
N LEU A 355 27.18 2.52 -9.35
CA LEU A 355 28.55 2.01 -9.53
C LEU A 355 29.17 1.46 -8.23
N GLN A 356 28.53 1.65 -7.07
CA GLN A 356 28.96 1.03 -5.82
C GLN A 356 28.78 -0.51 -5.88
N PRO A 357 29.52 -1.30 -5.07
CA PRO A 357 29.37 -2.75 -5.03
C PRO A 357 27.95 -3.18 -4.67
N ALA A 358 27.45 -4.25 -5.31
CA ALA A 358 26.17 -4.86 -4.95
C ALA A 358 26.25 -5.56 -3.59
N THR A 359 25.16 -5.52 -2.83
CA THR A 359 24.93 -6.37 -1.65
C THR A 359 24.02 -7.54 -1.98
N ILE A 360 24.01 -8.59 -1.15
CA ILE A 360 23.05 -9.69 -1.23
C ILE A 360 21.61 -9.15 -1.18
N ALA A 361 21.32 -8.14 -0.35
CA ALA A 361 20.03 -7.45 -0.32
C ALA A 361 19.66 -6.82 -1.68
N SER A 362 20.55 -6.00 -2.26
CA SER A 362 20.28 -5.35 -3.56
C SER A 362 20.09 -6.33 -4.71
N ARG A 363 20.73 -7.50 -4.65
CA ARG A 363 20.53 -8.59 -5.62
C ARG A 363 19.20 -9.31 -5.39
N ALA A 364 18.83 -9.58 -4.14
CA ALA A 364 17.59 -10.28 -3.81
C ALA A 364 16.36 -9.47 -4.22
N ASP A 365 16.41 -8.16 -3.96
CA ASP A 365 15.43 -7.17 -4.38
C ASP A 365 15.28 -7.15 -5.92
N ALA A 366 16.36 -6.79 -6.63
CA ALA A 366 16.34 -6.58 -8.08
C ALA A 366 16.04 -7.84 -8.92
N LEU A 367 16.41 -9.05 -8.45
CA LEU A 367 16.26 -10.28 -9.24
C LEU A 367 15.04 -11.14 -8.91
N TYR A 368 14.42 -10.96 -7.74
CA TYR A 368 13.36 -11.87 -7.26
C TYR A 368 12.15 -11.15 -6.65
N ILE A 369 12.34 -10.04 -5.91
CA ILE A 369 11.22 -9.29 -5.31
C ILE A 369 10.51 -8.45 -6.39
N SER A 370 11.27 -7.84 -7.30
CA SER A 370 10.76 -7.24 -8.54
C SER A 370 9.85 -8.23 -9.33
N VAL A 371 10.34 -9.45 -9.54
CA VAL A 371 9.64 -10.52 -10.27
C VAL A 371 8.40 -10.98 -9.49
N PHE A 372 8.47 -11.06 -8.15
CA PHE A 372 7.32 -11.36 -7.29
C PHE A 372 6.17 -10.38 -7.53
N TYR A 373 6.41 -9.07 -7.63
CA TYR A 373 5.33 -8.10 -7.88
C TYR A 373 4.76 -8.20 -9.31
N LYS A 374 5.57 -8.61 -10.30
CA LYS A 374 5.10 -8.79 -11.69
C LYS A 374 4.21 -10.00 -11.88
N MET A 375 4.53 -11.12 -11.24
CA MET A 375 3.68 -12.31 -11.34
C MET A 375 2.28 -12.09 -10.74
N LEU A 376 2.09 -11.15 -9.80
CA LEU A 376 0.76 -10.76 -9.31
C LEU A 376 -0.12 -10.17 -10.43
N ILE A 377 0.48 -9.34 -11.30
CA ILE A 377 -0.21 -8.72 -12.45
C ILE A 377 -0.53 -9.78 -13.52
N ALA A 378 0.41 -10.71 -13.74
CA ALA A 378 0.19 -11.87 -14.62
C ALA A 378 -0.91 -12.81 -14.09
N SER A 379 -0.98 -13.08 -12.78
CA SER A 379 -2.07 -13.86 -12.18
C SER A 379 -3.42 -13.14 -12.25
N MET A 380 -3.47 -11.80 -12.24
CA MET A 380 -4.72 -11.09 -12.56
C MET A 380 -5.12 -11.27 -14.04
N LEU A 381 -4.17 -11.34 -14.98
CA LEU A 381 -4.47 -11.64 -16.37
C LEU A 381 -5.00 -13.09 -16.54
N ASP A 382 -4.42 -14.06 -15.85
CA ASP A 382 -4.91 -15.45 -15.80
C ASP A 382 -6.36 -15.52 -15.28
N ARG A 383 -6.62 -14.91 -14.11
CA ARG A 383 -7.98 -14.83 -13.54
C ARG A 383 -8.98 -14.16 -14.49
N ALA A 384 -8.56 -13.17 -15.28
CA ALA A 384 -9.39 -12.55 -16.31
C ALA A 384 -9.73 -13.55 -17.44
N ILE A 385 -8.75 -14.31 -17.93
CA ILE A 385 -8.94 -15.32 -18.98
C ILE A 385 -9.86 -16.45 -18.48
N ILE A 386 -9.67 -16.93 -17.24
CA ILE A 386 -10.53 -17.95 -16.62
C ILE A 386 -12.00 -17.49 -16.55
N LEU A 387 -12.26 -16.22 -16.20
CA LEU A 387 -13.61 -15.66 -16.20
C LEU A 387 -14.18 -15.48 -17.62
N GLN A 388 -13.33 -15.19 -18.62
CA GLN A 388 -13.73 -15.09 -20.01
C GLN A 388 -14.10 -16.44 -20.62
N ILE A 389 -13.37 -17.53 -20.30
CA ILE A 389 -13.64 -18.89 -20.75
C ILE A 389 -15.03 -19.38 -20.25
N GLN A 390 -15.50 -18.87 -19.11
CA GLN A 390 -16.83 -19.16 -18.58
C GLN A 390 -17.97 -18.45 -19.34
N GLN A 391 -17.66 -17.52 -20.25
CA GLN A 391 -18.64 -16.84 -21.10
C GLN A 391 -18.74 -17.50 -22.49
N PRO A 392 -19.92 -17.52 -23.14
CA PRO A 392 -20.04 -17.96 -24.52
C PRO A 392 -19.17 -17.13 -25.47
N SER A 393 -18.18 -17.77 -26.09
CA SER A 393 -17.29 -17.17 -27.09
C SER A 393 -17.00 -18.16 -28.23
N ALA A 394 -16.69 -17.64 -29.42
CA ALA A 394 -16.18 -18.46 -30.53
C ALA A 394 -14.72 -18.87 -30.32
N ASP A 395 -13.97 -18.07 -29.55
CA ASP A 395 -12.51 -18.13 -29.44
C ASP A 395 -12.04 -18.82 -28.15
N ILE A 396 -12.89 -19.65 -27.53
CA ILE A 396 -12.57 -20.38 -26.28
C ILE A 396 -11.24 -21.15 -26.39
N LYS A 397 -10.97 -21.77 -27.54
CA LYS A 397 -9.72 -22.53 -27.77
C LYS A 397 -8.47 -21.63 -27.82
N LEU A 398 -8.59 -20.36 -28.20
CA LEU A 398 -7.50 -19.38 -28.09
C LEU A 398 -7.23 -19.06 -26.62
N LEU A 399 -8.29 -18.79 -25.86
CA LEU A 399 -8.22 -18.43 -24.44
C LEU A 399 -7.68 -19.58 -23.57
N GLU A 400 -8.12 -20.82 -23.80
CA GLU A 400 -7.58 -22.01 -23.12
C GLU A 400 -6.08 -22.20 -23.37
N ASN A 401 -5.61 -21.92 -24.60
CA ASN A 401 -4.19 -22.01 -24.92
C ASN A 401 -3.40 -20.90 -24.22
N ALA A 402 -3.89 -19.66 -24.27
CA ALA A 402 -3.25 -18.51 -23.62
C ALA A 402 -3.22 -18.64 -22.08
N GLN A 403 -4.27 -19.19 -21.46
CA GLN A 403 -4.26 -19.57 -20.04
C GLN A 403 -3.16 -20.59 -19.77
N THR A 404 -3.11 -21.67 -20.56
CA THR A 404 -2.10 -22.73 -20.40
C THR A 404 -0.67 -22.18 -20.53
N GLU A 405 -0.42 -21.31 -21.50
CA GLU A 405 0.89 -20.64 -21.67
C GLU A 405 1.23 -19.74 -20.47
N LEU A 406 0.27 -18.95 -20.01
CA LEU A 406 0.43 -18.03 -18.88
C LEU A 406 0.64 -18.77 -17.54
N GLU A 407 -0.08 -19.87 -17.29
CA GLU A 407 0.13 -20.74 -16.13
C GLU A 407 1.54 -21.34 -16.13
N ASN A 408 2.05 -21.80 -17.28
CA ASN A 408 3.43 -22.30 -17.40
C ASN A 408 4.47 -21.20 -17.11
N HIS A 409 4.27 -19.97 -17.60
CA HIS A 409 5.18 -18.86 -17.32
C HIS A 409 5.13 -18.41 -15.86
N LEU A 410 3.94 -18.35 -15.25
CA LEU A 410 3.77 -18.11 -13.82
C LEU A 410 4.51 -19.16 -13.00
N ASP A 411 4.36 -20.44 -13.31
CA ASP A 411 5.08 -21.54 -12.65
C ASP A 411 6.60 -21.38 -12.76
N ILE A 412 7.13 -21.02 -13.94
CA ILE A 412 8.57 -20.79 -14.14
C ILE A 412 9.07 -19.63 -13.26
N TRP A 413 8.38 -18.50 -13.22
CA TRP A 413 8.80 -17.34 -12.41
C TRP A 413 8.67 -17.59 -10.90
N ILE A 414 7.60 -18.26 -10.45
CA ILE A 414 7.43 -18.66 -9.06
C ILE A 414 8.52 -19.67 -8.65
N ASN A 415 8.82 -20.65 -9.51
CA ASN A 415 9.86 -21.65 -9.27
C ASN A 415 11.25 -21.02 -9.15
N ASP A 416 11.59 -20.01 -9.97
CA ASP A 416 12.87 -19.29 -9.86
C ASP A 416 13.02 -18.59 -8.51
N ILE A 417 11.96 -17.94 -8.01
CA ILE A 417 11.95 -17.32 -6.67
C ILE A 417 12.04 -18.40 -5.58
N GLU A 418 11.22 -19.46 -5.65
CA GLU A 418 11.19 -20.55 -4.66
C GLU A 418 12.51 -21.34 -4.59
N GLN A 419 13.30 -21.38 -5.67
CA GLN A 419 14.62 -22.04 -5.70
C GLN A 419 15.79 -21.14 -5.29
N ASN A 420 15.75 -19.84 -5.60
CA ASN A 420 16.87 -18.93 -5.39
C ASN A 420 16.74 -18.01 -4.15
N LEU A 421 15.52 -17.78 -3.66
CA LEU A 421 15.26 -16.89 -2.53
C LEU A 421 14.57 -17.65 -1.39
N LEU A 422 15.35 -18.05 -0.38
CA LEU A 422 14.81 -18.56 0.89
C LEU A 422 13.92 -17.48 1.53
N TYR A 423 12.61 -17.70 1.56
CA TYR A 423 11.63 -16.82 2.19
C TYR A 423 10.83 -17.56 3.27
N THR A 424 10.19 -16.80 4.15
CA THR A 424 9.21 -17.29 5.12
C THR A 424 7.94 -16.43 5.09
N PRO A 425 6.75 -17.04 5.17
CA PRO A 425 5.52 -16.31 5.45
C PRO A 425 5.54 -15.83 6.91
N ILE A 426 5.08 -14.61 7.14
CA ILE A 426 5.00 -14.04 8.48
C ILE A 426 3.69 -14.47 9.17
N ARG A 427 3.74 -14.73 10.48
CA ARG A 427 2.56 -15.05 11.28
C ARG A 427 1.62 -13.85 11.35
N ILE A 428 0.34 -14.07 11.05
CA ILE A 428 -0.70 -13.03 11.07
C ILE A 428 -0.74 -12.29 12.42
N ARG A 429 -0.58 -13.00 13.54
CA ARG A 429 -0.45 -12.40 14.88
C ARG A 429 0.64 -11.33 14.96
N ASN A 430 1.82 -11.62 14.42
CA ASN A 430 2.97 -10.71 14.45
C ASN A 430 2.71 -9.46 13.58
N LEU A 431 2.00 -9.64 12.46
CA LEU A 431 1.59 -8.53 11.58
C LEU A 431 0.60 -7.58 12.29
N VAL A 432 -0.44 -8.13 12.93
CA VAL A 432 -1.41 -7.34 13.70
C VAL A 432 -0.75 -6.68 14.92
N GLN A 433 0.19 -7.38 15.58
CA GLN A 433 0.99 -6.80 16.66
C GLN A 433 1.88 -5.64 16.18
N ALA A 434 2.38 -5.67 14.95
CA ALA A 434 3.22 -4.61 14.40
C ALA A 434 2.41 -3.33 14.12
N GLN A 435 1.23 -3.41 13.49
CA GLN A 435 0.35 -2.24 13.32
C GLN A 435 -0.14 -1.70 14.68
N LEU A 436 -0.52 -2.59 15.60
CA LEU A 436 -0.90 -2.21 16.97
C LEU A 436 0.23 -1.49 17.71
N GLY A 437 1.45 -2.03 17.67
CA GLY A 437 2.63 -1.43 18.31
C GLY A 437 2.93 -0.04 17.75
N THR A 438 2.90 0.10 16.42
CA THR A 438 3.13 1.38 15.73
C THR A 438 2.14 2.45 16.18
N MET A 439 0.85 2.10 16.24
CA MET A 439 -0.18 3.00 16.77
C MET A 439 0.08 3.35 18.24
N LEU A 440 0.35 2.37 19.10
CA LEU A 440 0.58 2.59 20.54
C LEU A 440 1.76 3.52 20.83
N THR A 441 2.84 3.46 20.04
CA THR A 441 3.98 4.39 20.09
C THR A 441 3.58 5.82 19.71
N ILE A 442 2.58 6.01 18.83
CA ILE A 442 2.15 7.34 18.34
C ILE A 442 1.02 7.96 19.19
N LEU A 443 0.11 7.19 19.77
CA LEU A 443 -1.03 7.72 20.55
C LEU A 443 -0.65 8.76 21.63
N PRO A 444 0.45 8.63 22.41
CA PRO A 444 0.87 9.67 23.35
C PRO A 444 1.09 11.05 22.70
N LYS A 445 1.55 11.09 21.44
CA LYS A 445 1.72 12.35 20.68
C LYS A 445 0.36 12.96 20.36
N VAL A 446 -0.60 12.13 19.93
CA VAL A 446 -1.98 12.53 19.65
C VAL A 446 -2.64 13.15 20.88
N ALA A 447 -2.49 12.54 22.06
CA ALA A 447 -3.00 13.09 23.32
C ALA A 447 -2.43 14.50 23.62
N THR A 448 -1.13 14.72 23.40
CA THR A 448 -0.48 16.01 23.68
C THR A 448 -0.77 17.13 22.68
N SER A 449 -1.33 16.84 21.49
CA SER A 449 -1.33 17.77 20.36
C SER A 449 -2.26 19.00 20.47
N SER A 450 -2.99 19.18 21.58
CA SER A 450 -3.95 20.30 21.73
C SER A 450 -3.97 20.95 23.13
N ALA A 451 -3.10 21.94 23.34
CA ALA A 451 -3.26 22.94 24.40
C ALA A 451 -3.22 24.41 23.90
N SER A 452 -2.75 24.67 22.67
CA SER A 452 -2.26 26.00 22.29
C SER A 452 -2.60 26.50 20.86
N SER A 453 -3.85 26.36 20.38
CA SER A 453 -4.31 27.19 19.24
C SER A 453 -5.83 27.47 19.18
N ARG A 454 -6.39 28.14 20.20
CA ARG A 454 -7.66 28.91 20.08
C ARG A 454 -7.49 30.37 20.54
N LYS A 455 -6.52 31.08 19.94
CA LYS A 455 -6.42 32.54 19.95
C LYS A 455 -6.05 33.04 18.55
N ILE A 456 -6.49 34.26 18.25
CA ILE A 456 -6.38 34.96 16.96
C ILE A 456 -5.23 35.98 17.03
N SER A 457 -4.75 36.45 15.86
CA SER A 457 -3.77 37.54 15.65
C SER A 457 -2.29 37.16 15.86
N LEU A 458 -1.28 37.79 15.23
CA LEU A 458 -1.11 38.48 13.92
C LEU A 458 0.40 38.82 13.75
N PHE A 459 0.82 39.25 12.55
CA PHE A 459 2.15 39.84 12.21
C PHE A 459 3.42 38.96 12.15
N GLU A 460 3.88 38.73 10.90
CA GLU A 460 5.20 39.05 10.29
C GLU A 460 6.56 38.83 11.02
N GLY A 461 7.60 38.42 10.25
CA GLY A 461 9.02 38.64 10.62
C GLY A 461 10.09 37.78 9.93
N PHE A 462 10.60 38.21 8.77
CA PHE A 462 11.69 37.58 7.98
C PHE A 462 13.04 37.36 8.72
N SER A 463 13.79 36.29 8.38
CA SER A 463 15.19 36.36 7.84
C SER A 463 15.71 34.99 7.36
N THR A 464 16.83 34.94 6.61
CA THR A 464 17.35 33.77 5.84
C THR A 464 18.87 33.52 5.99
N PHE A 465 19.43 32.57 5.21
CA PHE A 465 20.86 32.14 4.99
C PHE A 465 21.39 30.96 5.86
N LEU A 466 22.19 29.98 5.35
CA LEU A 466 22.45 29.50 3.95
C LEU A 466 23.29 28.18 3.95
N LEU A 467 23.08 27.27 2.96
CA LEU A 467 24.00 26.24 2.35
C LEU A 467 24.82 25.26 3.26
N SER A 468 25.16 24.01 2.91
CA SER A 468 25.20 23.18 1.68
C SER A 468 24.90 21.69 2.06
N PHE A 469 24.67 20.67 1.21
CA PHE A 469 25.24 20.25 -0.09
C PHE A 469 24.20 19.44 -0.94
N LEU A 470 24.53 19.04 -2.18
CA LEU A 470 23.62 18.32 -3.11
C LEU A 470 23.92 16.81 -3.24
N LEU A 471 22.84 15.99 -3.35
CA LEU A 471 22.58 14.89 -4.32
C LEU A 471 21.15 14.35 -4.02
N PHE A 472 20.17 14.06 -4.89
CA PHE A 472 19.91 14.01 -6.36
C PHE A 472 19.92 12.62 -7.05
N ARG A 473 18.71 12.03 -7.19
CA ARG A 473 18.27 10.93 -8.09
C ARG A 473 18.76 9.52 -7.67
N PHE A 474 18.05 8.39 -7.89
CA PHE A 474 16.85 8.07 -8.70
C PHE A 474 15.86 7.09 -8.00
N PHE A 475 14.79 6.68 -8.71
CA PHE A 475 13.86 5.54 -8.49
C PHE A 475 13.11 5.34 -7.17
N CYS A 476 11.79 5.48 -7.28
CA CYS A 476 10.98 4.32 -7.70
C CYS A 476 9.84 4.79 -8.61
N LEU A 477 9.32 3.87 -9.44
CA LEU A 477 8.12 4.07 -10.25
C LEU A 477 7.31 2.78 -10.20
N LEU A 478 6.36 2.75 -9.26
CA LEU A 478 5.26 1.79 -9.18
C LEU A 478 5.68 0.34 -8.84
N HIS A 479 6.39 0.17 -7.73
CA HIS A 479 6.13 -1.00 -6.89
C HIS A 479 4.69 -0.90 -6.37
N PHE A 480 3.74 -1.47 -7.10
CA PHE A 480 2.41 -1.76 -6.58
C PHE A 480 2.55 -2.91 -5.57
N GLN A 481 2.49 -2.58 -4.27
CA GLN A 481 2.77 -3.54 -3.20
C GLN A 481 1.61 -4.48 -2.86
#